data_AF-A0A671MVI3-F1
#
_entry.id   AF-A0A671MVI3-F1
#
_cell.length_a   1.000
_cell.length_b   1.000
_cell.length_c   1.000
_cell.angle_alpha   90.00
_cell.angle_beta   90.00
_cell.angle_gamma   90.00
#
_symmetry.space_group_name_H-M   'P 1'
#
loop_
_entity.id
_entity.type
_entity.pdbx_description
1 polymer ?
#
loop_
_entity_poly.entity_id
_entity_poly.type
_entity_poly.pdbx_seq_one_letter_code
_entity_poly.pdbx_strand_id
1 'polypeptide(L)'
;MDSTAQILEENLETILKGEGLEVREFDSVPEQVKPVTLRKSVCYIVSGVIFNSKDEVLMVQEAKMECYGRWYLPAGRMEERESIVEALQREVKEEAGIDCQPITLLMVQEQGPKWVRFIFLAEEKG
;
A
#
# COMPACT_ATOMS: atom_id res chain seq x y z
N MET A 1 -30.78 -1.01 -11.63
CA MET A 1 -29.35 -0.86 -11.33
C MET A 1 -28.83 -2.24 -10.98
N ASP A 2 -27.68 -2.60 -11.52
CA ASP A 2 -27.11 -3.94 -11.37
C ASP A 2 -26.78 -4.20 -9.90
N SER A 3 -27.36 -5.24 -9.29
CA SER A 3 -27.19 -5.53 -7.86
C SER A 3 -25.73 -5.76 -7.49
N THR A 4 -24.91 -6.19 -8.45
CA THR A 4 -23.46 -6.37 -8.28
C THR A 4 -22.73 -5.04 -8.15
N ALA A 5 -23.15 -4.01 -8.91
CA ALA A 5 -22.54 -2.68 -8.84
C ALA A 5 -22.82 -2.02 -7.47
N GLN A 6 -24.02 -2.20 -6.95
CA GLN A 6 -24.41 -1.65 -5.65
C GLN A 6 -23.62 -2.28 -4.49
N ILE A 7 -23.44 -3.62 -4.52
CA ILE A 7 -22.61 -4.32 -3.53
C ILE A 7 -21.15 -3.86 -3.61
N LEU A 8 -20.64 -3.61 -4.83
CA LEU A 8 -19.28 -3.12 -5.02
C LEU A 8 -19.09 -1.73 -4.41
N GLU A 9 -20.03 -0.81 -4.64
CA GLU A 9 -20.01 0.54 -4.05
C GLU A 9 -20.04 0.49 -2.52
N GLU A 10 -20.92 -0.30 -1.93
CA GLU A 10 -21.03 -0.47 -0.47
C GLU A 10 -19.73 -1.06 0.14
N ASN A 11 -19.14 -2.06 -0.52
CA ASN A 11 -17.87 -2.64 -0.12
C ASN A 11 -16.73 -1.61 -0.19
N LEU A 12 -16.70 -0.81 -1.26
CA LEU A 12 -15.69 0.23 -1.45
C LEU A 12 -15.81 1.31 -0.38
N GLU A 13 -17.02 1.79 -0.10
CA GLU A 13 -17.26 2.73 1.00
C GLU A 13 -16.79 2.21 2.36
N THR A 14 -17.05 0.93 2.63
CA THR A 14 -16.63 0.26 3.88
C THR A 14 -15.11 0.30 4.02
N ILE A 15 -14.39 -0.11 2.98
CA ILE A 15 -12.92 -0.09 2.95
C ILE A 15 -12.39 1.34 3.14
N LEU A 16 -12.95 2.31 2.42
CA LEU A 16 -12.51 3.71 2.48
C LEU A 16 -12.74 4.37 3.85
N LYS A 17 -13.68 3.85 4.64
CA LYS A 17 -13.91 4.29 6.04
C LYS A 17 -12.93 3.68 7.04
N GLY A 18 -11.97 2.86 6.60
CA GLY A 18 -11.03 2.17 7.48
C GLY A 18 -11.51 0.82 7.99
N GLU A 19 -12.65 0.33 7.51
CA GLU A 19 -13.21 -0.96 7.91
C GLU A 19 -12.70 -2.10 7.01
N GLY A 20 -12.63 -3.30 7.57
CA GLY A 20 -12.20 -4.50 6.85
C GLY A 20 -13.39 -5.30 6.30
N LEU A 21 -13.23 -5.85 5.10
CA LEU A 21 -14.16 -6.86 4.57
C LEU A 21 -13.70 -8.27 4.96
N GLU A 22 -14.67 -9.16 5.16
CA GLU A 22 -14.39 -10.59 5.31
C GLU A 22 -13.82 -11.15 4.00
N VAL A 23 -12.59 -11.68 4.04
CA VAL A 23 -11.98 -12.36 2.90
C VAL A 23 -12.54 -13.78 2.82
N ARG A 24 -13.40 -14.04 1.84
CA ARG A 24 -14.04 -15.35 1.64
C ARG A 24 -13.27 -16.26 0.69
N GLU A 25 -12.58 -15.67 -0.28
CA GLU A 25 -11.85 -16.38 -1.33
C GLU A 25 -10.52 -15.64 -1.62
N PHE A 26 -9.53 -16.37 -2.12
CA PHE A 26 -8.24 -15.83 -2.55
C PHE A 26 -7.83 -16.46 -3.88
N ASP A 27 -7.55 -15.63 -4.87
CA ASP A 27 -7.30 -16.07 -6.25
C ASP A 27 -5.83 -16.48 -6.50
N SER A 28 -5.01 -16.52 -5.46
CA SER A 28 -3.54 -16.58 -5.55
C SER A 28 -2.93 -17.70 -4.70
N VAL A 29 -3.42 -18.93 -4.84
CA VAL A 29 -2.72 -20.09 -4.25
C VAL A 29 -1.55 -20.49 -5.14
N PRO A 30 -0.29 -20.48 -4.64
CA PRO A 30 0.82 -20.98 -5.43
C PRO A 30 0.67 -22.49 -5.66
N GLU A 31 0.94 -22.97 -6.89
CA GLU A 31 1.00 -24.42 -7.20
C GLU A 31 1.99 -25.18 -6.31
N GLN A 32 3.03 -24.50 -5.81
CA GLN A 32 4.01 -25.04 -4.89
C GLN A 32 4.28 -24.07 -3.75
N VAL A 33 3.98 -24.49 -2.52
CA VAL A 33 4.30 -23.74 -1.31
C VAL A 33 5.80 -23.87 -1.03
N LYS A 34 6.55 -22.79 -1.16
CA LYS A 34 7.95 -22.71 -0.72
C LYS A 34 8.00 -22.00 0.63
N PRO A 35 8.62 -22.59 1.67
CA PRO A 35 8.75 -21.91 2.95
C PRO A 35 9.62 -20.67 2.77
N VAL A 36 9.12 -19.54 3.27
CA VAL A 36 9.87 -18.30 3.40
C VAL A 36 10.00 -17.96 4.85
N THR A 37 11.13 -17.37 5.23
CA THR A 37 11.29 -16.83 6.58
C THR A 37 10.92 -15.36 6.53
N LEU A 38 9.74 -15.04 7.09
CA LEU A 38 9.26 -13.67 7.23
C LEU A 38 10.36 -12.80 7.86
N ARG A 39 10.53 -11.59 7.34
CA ARG A 39 11.55 -10.62 7.78
C ARG A 39 13.01 -11.05 7.61
N LYS A 40 13.31 -12.19 6.96
CA LYS A 40 14.67 -12.58 6.60
C LYS A 40 14.86 -12.75 5.10
N SER A 41 13.92 -13.44 4.45
CA SER A 41 14.04 -13.80 3.04
C SER A 41 12.98 -13.14 2.14
N VAL A 42 12.15 -12.26 2.71
CA VAL A 42 11.07 -11.56 2.01
C VAL A 42 11.33 -10.06 2.07
N CYS A 43 11.25 -9.40 0.93
CA CYS A 43 11.26 -7.96 0.79
C CYS A 43 9.83 -7.44 0.94
N TYR A 44 9.60 -6.58 1.93
CA TYR A 44 8.32 -5.91 2.13
C TYR A 44 8.43 -4.47 1.66
N ILE A 45 7.49 -4.06 0.83
CA ILE A 45 7.37 -2.70 0.30
C ILE A 45 6.10 -2.08 0.82
N VAL A 46 6.14 -0.80 1.16
CA VAL A 46 4.97 0.01 1.49
C VAL A 46 4.79 1.08 0.43
N SER A 47 3.54 1.48 0.19
CA SER A 47 3.21 2.62 -0.67
C SER A 47 1.99 3.36 -0.13
N GLY A 48 2.01 4.69 -0.18
CA GLY A 48 0.93 5.55 0.26
C GLY A 48 0.17 6.16 -0.91
N VAL A 49 -1.16 6.00 -0.90
CA VAL A 49 -2.09 6.78 -1.71
C VAL A 49 -2.66 7.87 -0.81
N ILE A 50 -2.34 9.13 -1.10
CA ILE A 50 -2.75 10.28 -0.30
C ILE A 50 -3.43 11.28 -1.22
N PHE A 51 -4.64 11.70 -0.85
CA PHE A 51 -5.40 12.73 -1.54
C PHE A 51 -5.39 14.03 -0.74
N ASN A 52 -5.33 15.16 -1.43
CA ASN A 52 -5.59 16.46 -0.82
C ASN A 52 -7.09 16.80 -0.87
N SER A 53 -7.48 17.95 -0.30
CA SER A 53 -8.88 18.41 -0.27
C SER A 53 -9.49 18.76 -1.64
N LYS A 54 -8.71 18.68 -2.72
CA LYS A 54 -9.14 18.89 -4.11
C LYS A 54 -9.21 17.59 -4.92
N ASP A 55 -9.14 16.44 -4.25
CA ASP A 55 -9.09 15.12 -4.85
C ASP A 55 -7.87 14.90 -5.77
N GLU A 56 -6.78 15.63 -5.54
CA GLU A 56 -5.51 15.44 -6.25
C GLU A 56 -4.63 14.43 -5.47
N VAL A 57 -3.92 13.55 -6.19
CA VAL A 57 -3.07 12.52 -5.59
C VAL A 57 -1.63 13.03 -5.39
N LEU A 58 -1.06 12.74 -4.22
CA LEU A 58 0.36 12.98 -3.96
C LEU A 58 1.22 12.03 -4.79
N MET A 59 2.18 12.60 -5.50
CA MET A 59 3.17 11.88 -6.29
C MET A 59 4.57 12.43 -5.95
N VAL A 60 5.58 11.57 -6.05
CA VAL A 60 6.99 11.91 -5.90
C VAL A 60 7.73 11.65 -7.21
N GLN A 61 8.77 12.44 -7.48
CA GLN A 61 9.60 12.24 -8.66
C GLN A 61 10.84 11.42 -8.28
N GLU A 62 10.99 10.25 -8.90
CA GLU A 62 12.04 9.29 -8.59
C GLU A 62 13.44 9.87 -8.85
N ALA A 63 14.31 9.76 -7.84
CA ALA A 63 15.71 10.16 -7.92
C ALA A 63 16.66 9.00 -8.29
N LYS A 64 16.16 7.75 -8.28
CA LYS A 64 16.94 6.56 -8.64
C LYS A 64 17.24 6.55 -10.13
N MET A 65 18.47 6.16 -10.50
CA MET A 65 18.97 6.28 -11.87
C MET A 65 18.14 5.50 -12.88
N GLU A 66 17.59 4.35 -12.48
CA GLU A 66 16.81 3.43 -13.33
C GLU A 66 15.44 4.00 -13.72
N CYS A 67 14.88 4.89 -12.89
CA CYS A 67 13.56 5.50 -13.07
C CYS A 67 13.60 7.03 -12.97
N TYR A 68 14.77 7.64 -13.12
CA TYR A 68 15.00 9.05 -12.86
C TYR A 68 14.01 9.94 -13.60
N GLY A 69 13.39 10.85 -12.87
CA GLY A 69 12.45 11.83 -13.42
C GLY A 69 11.04 11.29 -13.68
N ARG A 70 10.77 10.01 -13.44
CA ARG A 70 9.40 9.45 -13.49
C ARG A 70 8.65 9.76 -12.20
N TRP A 71 7.33 9.88 -12.32
CA TRP A 71 6.44 10.06 -11.18
C TRP A 71 5.99 8.71 -10.62
N TYR A 72 5.97 8.60 -9.30
CA TYR A 72 5.46 7.45 -8.57
C TYR A 72 4.71 7.86 -7.30
N LEU A 73 4.01 6.92 -6.68
CA LEU A 73 3.50 7.11 -5.33
C LEU A 73 4.67 7.07 -4.34
N PRO A 74 4.61 7.76 -3.19
CA PRO A 74 5.56 7.56 -2.12
C PRO A 74 5.63 6.08 -1.76
N ALA A 75 6.82 5.49 -1.83
CA ALA A 75 6.99 4.06 -1.67
C ALA A 75 8.42 3.65 -1.39
N GLY A 76 8.60 2.74 -0.45
CA GLY A 76 9.89 2.16 -0.22
C GLY A 76 9.87 0.90 0.61
N ARG A 77 11.08 0.47 0.96
CA ARG A 77 11.31 -0.85 1.56
C ARG A 77 11.21 -0.73 3.06
N MET A 78 10.50 -1.67 3.67
CA MET A 78 10.49 -1.80 5.11
C MET A 78 11.88 -2.19 5.64
N GLU A 79 12.37 -1.43 6.61
CA GLU A 79 13.63 -1.64 7.30
C GLU A 79 13.51 -2.67 8.44
N GLU A 80 14.66 -3.04 9.01
CA GLU A 80 14.66 -3.89 10.19
C GLU A 80 14.14 -3.12 11.42
N ARG A 81 13.29 -3.79 12.22
CA ARG A 81 12.77 -3.31 13.50
C ARG A 81 11.75 -2.17 13.42
N GLU A 82 11.27 -1.82 12.24
CA GLU A 82 10.04 -1.02 12.09
C GLU A 82 8.82 -1.91 11.80
N SER A 83 7.65 -1.41 12.18
CA SER A 83 6.36 -1.91 11.73
C SER A 83 6.07 -1.39 10.33
N ILE A 84 5.07 -2.02 9.69
CA ILE A 84 4.63 -1.62 8.36
C ILE A 84 4.08 -0.20 8.30
N VAL A 85 3.47 0.27 9.40
CA VAL A 85 2.92 1.62 9.50
C VAL A 85 4.04 2.65 9.71
N GLU A 86 5.02 2.33 10.57
CA GLU A 86 6.21 3.18 10.75
C GLU A 86 6.98 3.34 9.43
N ALA A 87 7.12 2.25 8.66
CA ALA A 87 7.72 2.29 7.33
C ALA A 87 6.98 3.22 6.38
N LEU A 88 5.64 3.12 6.32
CA LEU A 88 4.82 4.00 5.48
C LEU A 88 5.04 5.47 5.85
N GLN A 89 5.01 5.78 7.14
CA GLN A 89 5.21 7.13 7.66
C GLN A 89 6.60 7.67 7.35
N ARG A 90 7.64 6.85 7.53
CA ARG A 90 9.04 7.20 7.22
C ARG A 90 9.20 7.50 5.73
N GLU A 91 8.77 6.60 4.85
CA GLU A 91 8.93 6.75 3.39
C GLU A 91 8.19 8.00 2.87
N VAL A 92 6.94 8.23 3.32
CA VAL A 92 6.19 9.44 2.95
C VAL A 92 6.92 10.71 3.45
N LYS A 93 7.46 10.68 4.67
CA LYS A 93 8.18 11.82 5.23
C LYS A 93 9.49 12.09 4.49
N GLU A 94 10.24 11.06 4.13
CA GLU A 94 11.52 11.16 3.43
C GLU A 94 11.36 11.65 1.99
N GLU A 95 10.36 11.14 1.25
CA GLU A 95 10.19 11.44 -0.17
C GLU A 95 9.34 12.69 -0.44
N ALA A 96 8.35 12.98 0.42
CA ALA A 96 7.41 14.09 0.22
C ALA A 96 7.44 15.16 1.33
N GLY A 97 8.13 14.92 2.45
CA GLY A 97 8.27 15.89 3.54
C GLY A 97 7.07 16.02 4.48
N ILE A 98 5.98 15.28 4.23
CA ILE A 98 4.74 15.36 5.02
C ILE A 98 4.64 14.23 6.04
N ASP A 99 3.96 14.49 7.15
CA ASP A 99 3.57 13.45 8.09
C ASP A 99 2.23 12.85 7.65
N CYS A 100 2.02 11.55 7.85
CA CYS A 100 0.76 10.89 7.45
C CYS A 100 0.27 9.86 8.47
N GLN A 101 -0.97 9.44 8.34
CA GLN A 101 -1.54 8.28 9.05
C GLN A 101 -2.30 7.39 8.06
N PRO A 102 -2.16 6.05 8.18
CA PRO A 102 -2.94 5.15 7.34
C PRO A 102 -4.43 5.19 7.75
N ILE A 103 -5.30 5.22 6.75
CA ILE A 103 -6.76 5.05 6.90
C ILE A 103 -7.11 3.57 6.76
N THR A 104 -6.67 2.94 5.66
CA THR A 104 -6.98 1.54 5.36
C THR A 104 -5.90 0.89 4.49
N LEU A 105 -5.87 -0.45 4.45
CA LEU A 105 -5.06 -1.23 3.52
C LEU A 105 -5.89 -1.52 2.27
N LEU A 106 -5.55 -0.85 1.16
CA LEU A 106 -6.27 -1.00 -0.10
C LEU A 106 -5.91 -2.30 -0.81
N MET A 107 -4.63 -2.69 -0.76
CA MET A 107 -4.14 -3.81 -1.55
C MET A 107 -2.90 -4.45 -0.94
N VAL A 108 -2.84 -5.79 -1.03
CA VAL A 108 -1.62 -6.57 -0.86
C VAL A 108 -1.28 -7.18 -2.21
N GLN A 109 -0.07 -6.96 -2.67
CA GLN A 109 0.42 -7.49 -3.95
C GLN A 109 1.65 -8.34 -3.72
N GLU A 110 1.66 -9.53 -4.33
CA GLU A 110 2.81 -10.42 -4.31
C GLU A 110 3.44 -10.47 -5.71
N GLN A 111 4.77 -10.41 -5.78
CA GLN A 111 5.54 -10.58 -7.02
C GLN A 111 6.55 -11.69 -6.81
N GLY A 112 6.09 -12.92 -7.02
CA GLY A 112 6.84 -14.12 -6.66
C GLY A 112 6.98 -14.29 -5.13
N PRO A 113 7.76 -15.28 -4.67
CA PRO A 113 7.71 -15.74 -3.28
C PRO A 113 8.40 -14.80 -2.27
N LYS A 114 9.14 -13.80 -2.72
CA LYS A 114 10.04 -13.00 -1.86
C LYS A 114 9.78 -11.50 -1.93
N TRP A 115 8.68 -11.07 -2.55
CA TRP A 115 8.36 -9.67 -2.68
C TRP A 115 6.88 -9.46 -2.45
N VAL A 116 6.56 -8.65 -1.44
CA VAL A 116 5.19 -8.29 -1.07
C VAL A 116 5.12 -6.77 -0.93
N ARG A 117 4.11 -6.16 -1.54
CA ARG A 117 3.81 -4.74 -1.41
C ARG A 117 2.46 -4.53 -0.77
N PHE A 118 2.43 -3.61 0.19
CA PHE A 118 1.23 -3.16 0.86
C PHE A 118 0.94 -1.72 0.44
N ILE A 119 -0.27 -1.49 -0.08
CA ILE A 119 -0.70 -0.18 -0.56
C ILE A 119 -1.75 0.34 0.42
N PHE A 120 -1.42 1.41 1.12
CA PHE A 120 -2.31 2.05 2.09
C PHE A 120 -2.98 3.27 1.46
N LEU A 121 -4.25 3.46 1.79
CA LEU A 121 -4.84 4.79 1.77
C LEU A 121 -4.37 5.50 3.04
N ALA A 122 -3.89 6.72 2.91
CA ALA A 122 -3.42 7.53 4.03
C ALA A 122 -3.88 8.98 3.88
N GLU A 123 -3.89 9.70 4.99
CA GLU A 123 -4.14 11.13 5.05
C GLU A 123 -2.94 11.87 5.62
N GLU A 124 -2.75 13.12 5.18
CA GLU A 124 -1.78 14.03 5.76
C GLU A 124 -2.16 14.32 7.22
N LYS A 125 -1.16 14.24 8.10
CA LYS A 125 -1.29 14.63 9.50
C LYS A 125 -0.73 16.03 9.65
N GLY A 126 -1.61 17.00 9.94
CA GLY A 126 -1.23 18.39 10.23
C GLY A 126 -0.45 18.57 11.52
#